data_AF-A0ABD1T707-F1
#
_entry.id   AF-A0ABD1T707-F1
#
_cell.length_a   1.000
_cell.length_b   1.000
_cell.length_c   1.000
_cell.angle_alpha   90.00
_cell.angle_beta   90.00
_cell.angle_gamma   90.00
#
_symmetry.space_group_name_H-M   'P 1'
#
loop_
_entity.id
_entity.type
_entity.pdbx_description
1 polymer ?
#
loop_
_entity_poly.entity_id
_entity_poly.type
_entity_poly.pdbx_seq_one_letter_code
_entity_poly.pdbx_strand_id
1 'polypeptide(L)'
;MENFLNKQPVRDALGVGDIDFVSCSSAVYDAMVTDWMRNLEVGIPTLLEDGIKLLVYAGEYDLICNWLVVLFFKKLHILSLNTSTEEVSWRKKTYWDLRLKPNLPLTFDSFIQKSVKRV
;
A
#
# COMPACT_ATOMS: atom_id res chain seq x y z
N MET A 1 13.73 1.13 17.80
CA MET A 1 12.56 2.04 17.73
C MET A 1 11.83 2.06 19.07
N GLU A 2 11.45 0.91 19.62
CA GLU A 2 10.78 0.81 20.94
C GLU A 2 11.55 1.52 22.07
N ASN A 3 12.86 1.28 22.19
CA ASN A 3 13.71 1.97 23.18
C ASN A 3 13.72 3.51 23.05
N PHE A 4 13.47 4.05 21.86
CA PHE A 4 13.44 5.49 21.65
C PHE A 4 12.08 6.06 22.03
N LEU A 5 11.00 5.40 21.61
CA LEU A 5 9.62 5.82 21.86
C LEU A 5 9.22 5.69 23.33
N ASN A 6 9.87 4.79 24.09
CA ASN A 6 9.66 4.63 25.53
C ASN A 6 10.45 5.61 26.41
N LYS A 7 11.25 6.52 25.84
CA LYS A 7 11.94 7.55 26.64
C LYS A 7 10.93 8.57 27.14
N GLN A 8 11.00 8.90 28.44
CA GLN A 8 10.16 9.92 29.05
C GLN A 8 10.05 11.24 28.25
N PRO A 9 11.15 11.89 27.82
CA PRO A 9 11.04 13.12 27.04
C PRO A 9 10.31 12.95 25.70
N VAL A 10 10.36 11.76 25.09
CA VAL A 10 9.65 11.47 23.83
C VAL A 10 8.16 11.26 24.10
N ARG A 11 7.81 10.56 25.18
CA ARG A 11 6.41 10.34 25.60
C ARG A 11 5.74 11.63 26.02
N ASP A 12 6.46 12.49 26.76
CA ASP A 12 5.99 13.81 27.17
C ASP A 12 5.73 14.71 25.95
N ALA A 13 6.63 14.70 24.96
CA ALA A 13 6.45 15.45 23.72
C ALA A 13 5.27 14.95 22.87
N LEU A 14 4.98 13.65 22.90
CA LEU A 14 3.83 13.06 22.21
C LEU A 14 2.52 13.14 23.01
N GLY A 15 2.58 13.46 24.31
CA GLY A 15 1.41 13.57 25.19
C GLY A 15 0.71 12.24 25.48
N VAL A 16 1.43 11.11 25.39
CA VAL A 16 0.84 9.75 25.50
C VAL A 16 0.75 9.22 26.93
N GLY A 17 1.16 10.02 27.92
CA GLY A 17 1.14 9.64 29.34
C GLY A 17 2.10 8.49 29.67
N ASP A 18 1.74 7.69 30.67
CA ASP A 18 2.57 6.58 31.15
C ASP A 18 2.16 5.23 30.57
N ILE A 19 2.14 5.13 29.23
CA ILE A 19 1.89 3.88 28.49
C ILE A 19 3.18 3.37 27.86
N ASP A 20 3.42 2.06 27.94
CA ASP A 20 4.55 1.40 27.28
C ASP A 20 4.25 1.16 25.79
N PHE A 21 5.14 1.66 24.94
CA PHE A 21 5.10 1.41 23.50
C PHE A 21 5.67 0.03 23.19
N VAL A 22 4.88 -0.75 22.45
CA VAL A 22 5.25 -2.02 21.81
C VAL A 22 4.94 -1.93 20.32
N SER A 23 5.78 -2.51 19.46
CA SER A 23 5.59 -2.39 18.01
C SER A 23 4.40 -3.20 17.48
N CYS A 24 4.16 -4.39 18.04
CA CYS A 24 3.06 -5.28 17.63
C CYS A 24 2.47 -5.96 18.87
N SER A 25 1.15 -5.82 19.09
CA SER A 25 0.45 -6.47 20.21
C SER A 25 0.02 -7.88 19.83
N SER A 26 0.48 -8.89 20.59
CA SER A 26 0.06 -10.28 20.41
C SER A 26 -1.43 -10.48 20.69
N ALA A 27 -1.99 -9.78 21.69
CA ALA A 27 -3.41 -9.88 22.01
C ALA A 27 -4.31 -9.43 20.84
N VAL A 28 -3.92 -8.34 20.16
CA VAL A 28 -4.64 -7.87 18.96
C VAL A 28 -4.42 -8.81 17.78
N TYR A 29 -3.19 -9.28 17.60
CA TYR A 29 -2.86 -10.27 16.57
C TYR A 29 -3.74 -11.52 16.70
N ASP A 30 -3.79 -12.11 17.89
CA ASP A 30 -4.57 -13.32 18.19
C ASP A 30 -6.07 -13.11 17.99
N ALA A 31 -6.59 -11.94 18.36
CA ALA A 31 -7.99 -11.58 18.14
C ALA A 31 -8.34 -11.48 16.64
N MET A 32 -7.38 -11.09 15.79
CA MET A 32 -7.58 -10.89 14.35
C MET A 32 -7.15 -12.08 13.48
N VAL A 33 -6.68 -13.19 14.05
CA VAL A 33 -6.24 -14.38 13.29
C VAL A 33 -7.31 -14.89 12.33
N THR A 34 -8.59 -14.80 12.70
CA THR A 34 -9.70 -15.28 11.86
C THR A 34 -9.92 -14.45 10.58
N ASP A 35 -9.37 -13.24 10.52
CA ASP A 35 -9.48 -12.37 9.35
C ASP A 35 -8.43 -12.70 8.28
N TRP A 36 -7.39 -13.46 8.63
CA TRP A 36 -6.25 -13.76 7.76
C TRP A 36 -6.66 -14.37 6.41
N MET A 37 -7.63 -15.28 6.42
CA MET A 37 -8.06 -16.03 5.24
C MET A 37 -9.32 -15.44 4.58
N ARG A 38 -9.77 -14.25 5.00
CA ARG A 38 -10.93 -13.60 4.38
C ARG A 38 -10.54 -12.98 3.04
N ASN A 39 -11.43 -13.12 2.06
CA ASN A 39 -11.24 -12.49 0.76
C ASN A 39 -11.59 -10.99 0.84
N LEU A 40 -10.57 -10.13 0.95
CA LEU A 40 -10.72 -8.68 0.97
C LEU A 40 -10.75 -8.05 -0.44
N GLU A 41 -10.48 -8.82 -1.48
CA GLU A 41 -10.40 -8.35 -2.86
C GLU A 41 -11.76 -7.86 -3.38
N VAL A 42 -12.86 -8.45 -2.90
CA VAL A 42 -14.23 -8.18 -3.36
C VAL A 42 -14.66 -6.72 -3.20
N GLY A 43 -14.01 -5.94 -2.33
CA GLY A 43 -14.29 -4.52 -2.15
C GLY A 43 -13.50 -3.59 -3.08
N ILE A 44 -12.46 -4.09 -3.75
CA ILE A 44 -11.64 -3.26 -4.65
C ILE A 44 -12.43 -2.78 -5.88
N PRO A 45 -13.24 -3.63 -6.55
CA PRO A 45 -14.02 -3.21 -7.72
C PRO A 45 -14.91 -2.00 -7.47
N THR A 46 -15.67 -2.00 -6.37
CA THR A 46 -16.59 -0.91 -6.04
C THR A 46 -15.86 0.41 -5.83
N LEU A 47 -14.66 0.37 -5.23
CA LEU A 47 -13.83 1.57 -5.05
C LEU A 47 -13.33 2.14 -6.39
N LEU A 48 -13.01 1.26 -7.35
CA LEU A 48 -12.56 1.69 -8.68
C LEU A 48 -13.72 2.27 -9.51
N GLU A 49 -14.92 1.68 -9.42
CA GLU A 49 -16.14 2.18 -10.05
C GLU A 49 -16.55 3.56 -9.52
N ASP A 50 -16.31 3.82 -8.23
CA ASP A 50 -16.49 5.14 -7.59
C ASP A 50 -15.43 6.18 -8.01
N GLY A 51 -14.49 5.81 -8.89
CA GLY A 51 -13.45 6.70 -9.42
C GLY A 51 -12.25 6.90 -8.50
N ILE A 52 -12.10 6.07 -7.47
CA ILE A 52 -10.95 6.12 -6.54
C ILE A 52 -9.71 5.56 -7.24
N LYS A 53 -8.63 6.33 -7.24
CA LYS A 53 -7.37 5.94 -7.86
C LYS A 53 -6.60 4.98 -6.95
N LEU A 54 -6.29 3.78 -7.46
CA LEU A 54 -5.54 2.74 -6.73
C LEU A 54 -4.10 2.62 -7.23
N LEU A 55 -3.14 2.58 -6.32
CA LEU A 55 -1.74 2.24 -6.59
C LEU A 55 -1.32 1.04 -5.74
N VAL A 56 -0.98 -0.07 -6.40
CA VAL A 56 -0.46 -1.27 -5.72
C VAL A 56 1.02 -1.43 -6.05
N TYR A 57 1.87 -1.36 -5.03
CA TYR A 57 3.32 -1.55 -5.09
C TYR A 57 3.74 -2.76 -4.26
N ALA A 58 4.82 -3.44 -4.65
CA ALA A 58 5.38 -4.56 -3.91
C ALA A 58 6.91 -4.54 -4.03
N GLY A 59 7.61 -4.84 -2.94
CA GLY A 59 9.07 -4.96 -2.93
C GLY A 59 9.54 -6.23 -3.61
N GLU A 60 10.66 -6.16 -4.33
CA GLU A 60 11.22 -7.34 -5.02
C GLU A 60 11.67 -8.43 -4.03
N TYR A 61 12.20 -8.00 -2.87
CA TYR A 61 12.80 -8.88 -1.86
C TYR A 61 11.88 -9.14 -0.66
N ASP A 62 10.59 -8.86 -0.76
CA ASP A 62 9.61 -9.20 0.29
C ASP A 62 9.13 -10.64 0.11
N LEU A 63 9.40 -11.49 1.10
CA LEU A 63 8.97 -12.89 1.10
C LEU A 63 7.50 -13.05 1.48
N ILE A 64 7.01 -12.24 2.42
CA ILE A 64 5.64 -12.37 2.97
C ILE A 64 4.64 -11.80 1.96
N CYS A 65 4.92 -10.61 1.43
CA CYS A 65 4.07 -9.91 0.45
C CYS A 65 4.73 -9.85 -0.93
N ASN A 66 5.04 -11.02 -1.48
CA ASN A 66 5.82 -11.14 -2.72
C ASN A 66 5.11 -10.50 -3.93
N TRP A 67 5.88 -9.76 -4.75
CA TRP A 67 5.41 -9.13 -5.98
C TRP A 67 4.78 -10.10 -6.99
N LEU A 68 5.19 -11.38 -7.02
CA LEU A 68 4.59 -12.43 -7.85
C LEU A 68 3.15 -12.72 -7.44
N VAL A 69 2.90 -12.83 -6.14
CA VAL A 69 1.56 -13.07 -5.58
C VAL A 69 0.67 -11.88 -5.94
N VAL A 70 1.15 -10.65 -5.67
CA VAL A 70 0.44 -9.41 -6.01
C VAL A 70 0.16 -9.30 -7.52
N LEU A 71 1.13 -9.68 -8.36
CA LEU A 71 0.95 -9.66 -9.82
C LEU A 71 -0.09 -10.68 -10.30
N PHE A 72 -0.12 -11.87 -9.70
CA PHE A 72 -1.10 -12.89 -10.03
C PHE A 72 -2.52 -12.46 -9.64
N PHE A 73 -2.67 -11.88 -8.45
CA PHE A 73 -3.96 -11.32 -7.98
C PHE A 73 -4.50 -10.23 -8.92
N LYS A 74 -3.67 -9.26 -9.31
CA LYS A 74 -4.08 -8.24 -10.31
C LYS A 74 -4.63 -8.84 -11.59
N LYS A 75 -4.04 -9.94 -12.05
CA LYS A 75 -4.39 -10.53 -13.34
C LYS A 75 -5.73 -11.30 -13.30
N LEU A 76 -6.11 -11.85 -12.15
CA LEU A 76 -7.35 -12.62 -12.01
C LEU A 76 -8.60 -11.70 -11.98
N HIS A 77 -8.56 -10.58 -11.26
CA HIS A 77 -9.74 -9.71 -11.08
C HIS A 77 -10.00 -8.73 -12.23
N ILE A 78 -8.94 -8.22 -12.88
CA ILE A 78 -9.08 -7.32 -14.04
C ILE A 78 -9.79 -8.03 -15.21
N LEU A 79 -9.73 -9.37 -15.30
CA LEU A 79 -10.45 -10.15 -16.30
C LEU A 79 -11.95 -10.33 -15.98
N SER A 80 -12.37 -10.14 -14.72
CA SER A 80 -13.78 -10.24 -14.32
C SER A 80 -14.52 -8.90 -14.44
N LEU A 81 -13.80 -7.78 -14.34
CA LEU A 81 -14.35 -6.46 -14.61
C LEU A 81 -14.36 -6.24 -16.11
N ASN A 82 -15.48 -6.58 -16.74
CA ASN A 82 -15.84 -6.18 -18.10
C ASN A 82 -16.12 -4.66 -18.12
N THR A 83 -15.14 -3.87 -17.68
CA THR A 83 -15.19 -2.43 -17.67
C THR A 83 -14.93 -1.95 -19.08
N SER A 84 -15.99 -1.44 -19.72
CA SER A 84 -15.97 -0.69 -20.98
C SER A 84 -15.31 0.69 -20.82
N THR A 85 -14.41 0.85 -19.86
CA THR A 85 -13.47 1.96 -19.79
C THR A 85 -12.20 1.52 -20.48
N GLU A 86 -11.98 2.07 -21.69
CA GLU A 86 -10.66 2.13 -22.30
C GLU A 86 -9.61 2.48 -21.22
N GLU A 87 -8.46 1.80 -21.23
CA GLU A 87 -7.28 2.06 -20.38
C GLU A 87 -7.17 1.37 -19.01
N VAL A 88 -7.45 0.07 -18.90
CA VAL A 88 -6.45 -0.78 -18.20
C VAL A 88 -5.41 -1.17 -19.25
N SER A 89 -4.58 -0.19 -19.61
CA SER A 89 -3.50 -0.40 -20.57
C SER A 89 -2.49 -1.33 -19.89
N TRP A 90 -2.45 -2.60 -20.30
CA TRP A 90 -1.31 -3.48 -20.03
C TRP A 90 -0.10 -2.95 -20.82
N ARG A 91 0.40 -1.77 -20.45
CA ARG A 91 1.63 -1.20 -20.97
C ARG A 91 2.73 -2.19 -20.62
N LYS A 92 3.63 -2.45 -21.58
CA LYS A 92 4.86 -3.23 -21.36
C LYS A 92 5.49 -2.81 -20.03
N LYS A 93 6.09 -3.73 -19.28
CA LYS A 93 6.82 -3.40 -18.04
C LYS A 93 7.76 -2.23 -18.32
N THR A 94 7.37 -1.04 -17.86
CA THR A 94 8.20 0.16 -17.94
C THR A 94 8.92 0.29 -16.62
N TYR A 95 10.25 0.38 -16.67
CA TYR A 95 11.04 0.67 -15.50
C TYR A 95 10.82 2.13 -15.09
N TRP A 96 10.50 2.34 -13.81
CA TRP A 96 10.44 3.68 -13.24
C TRP A 96 11.86 4.17 -13.02
N ASP A 97 12.30 5.16 -13.79
CA ASP A 97 13.57 5.83 -13.53
C ASP A 97 13.45 6.69 -12.27
N LEU A 98 14.05 6.21 -11.18
CA LEU A 98 14.10 6.88 -9.88
C LEU A 98 15.23 7.92 -9.80
N ARG A 99 15.89 8.29 -10.91
CA ARG A 99 16.78 9.44 -10.94
C ARG A 99 15.97 10.70 -10.59
N LEU A 100 15.97 11.02 -9.30
CA LEU A 100 15.42 12.21 -8.70
C LEU A 100 15.96 13.40 -9.48
N LYS A 101 15.11 14.07 -10.27
CA LYS A 101 15.49 15.38 -10.81
C LYS A 101 15.70 16.27 -9.59
N PRO A 102 16.91 16.83 -9.38
CA PRO A 102 17.30 17.41 -8.09
C PRO A 102 16.47 18.61 -7.60
N ASN A 103 15.52 19.11 -8.41
CA ASN A 103 14.77 20.34 -8.13
C ASN A 103 13.23 20.22 -8.28
N LEU A 104 12.64 19.02 -8.19
CA LEU A 104 11.18 18.88 -8.22
C LEU A 104 10.63 18.63 -6.80
N PRO A 105 9.68 19.45 -6.28
CA PRO A 105 9.09 19.21 -4.98
C PRO A 105 8.39 17.85 -4.98
N LEU A 106 8.83 16.96 -4.08
CA LEU A 106 8.32 15.60 -3.89
C LEU A 106 6.98 15.66 -3.15
N THR A 107 5.94 16.18 -3.81
CA THR A 107 4.58 16.05 -3.29
C THR A 107 4.02 14.69 -3.70
N PHE A 108 3.28 14.04 -2.82
CA PHE A 108 2.56 12.79 -3.09
C PHE A 108 1.74 12.88 -4.38
N ASP A 109 1.13 14.04 -4.64
CA ASP A 109 0.39 14.32 -5.87
C ASP A 109 1.25 14.27 -7.14
N SER A 110 2.51 14.71 -7.07
CA SER A 110 3.44 14.64 -8.22
C SER A 110 3.80 13.19 -8.58
N PHE A 111 3.83 12.31 -7.58
CA PHE A 111 4.08 10.88 -7.74
C PHE A 111 2.84 10.15 -8.29
N ILE A 112 1.65 10.51 -7.80
CA ILE A 112 0.37 9.97 -8.28
C ILE A 112 0.07 10.46 -9.71
N GLN A 113 0.24 11.75 -10.04
CA GLN A 113 -0.01 12.24 -11.41
C GLN A 113 0.92 11.63 -12.45
N LYS A 114 2.19 11.37 -12.11
CA LYS A 114 3.12 10.62 -12.97
C LYS A 114 2.76 9.13 -13.13
N SER A 115 2.01 8.59 -12.17
CA SER A 115 1.50 7.23 -12.20
C SER A 115 0.20 7.17 -13.03
N VAL A 116 -0.73 8.10 -12.84
CA VAL A 116 -2.02 8.18 -13.54
C VAL A 116 -1.87 8.50 -15.03
N LYS A 117 -0.91 9.35 -15.45
CA LYS A 117 -0.60 9.57 -16.89
C LYS A 117 0.03 8.34 -17.58
N ARG A 118 0.32 7.28 -16.82
CA ARG A 118 0.98 6.05 -17.28
C ARG A 118 0.15 4.78 -17.10
N VAL A 119 -0.98 4.85 -16.40
CA VAL A 119 -2.06 3.86 -16.50
C VAL A 119 -2.69 3.97 -17.89
#